data_AF-A0A7W1LGJ9-F1
#
_entry.id   AF-A0A7W1LGJ9-F1
#
_cell.length_a   1.000
_cell.length_b   1.000
_cell.length_c   1.000
_cell.angle_alpha   90.00
_cell.angle_beta   90.00
_cell.angle_gamma   90.00
#
_symmetry.space_group_name_H-M   'P 1'
#
loop_
_entity.id
_entity.type
_entity.pdbx_description
1 polymer ?
#
loop_
_entity_poly.entity_id
_entity_poly.type
_entity_poly.pdbx_seq_one_letter_code
_entity_poly.pdbx_strand_id
1 'polypeptide(L)' 'MAVSPLLQIRAILRHQSSTGVSIAYQGVLLLGFGLWFSYGIASDNWAIIVPNAFAIVVSALTIVVTRHYRVPVL' A
#
# COMPACT_ATOMS: atom_id res chain seq x y z
N MET A 1 -1.99 4.89 10.90
CA MET A 1 -1.23 4.99 9.63
C MET A 1 -2.00 4.54 8.38
N ALA A 2 -3.01 3.65 8.47
CA ALA A 2 -3.74 3.12 7.31
C ALA A 2 -4.65 4.11 6.55
N VAL A 3 -4.88 5.32 7.08
CA VAL A 3 -5.70 6.35 6.41
C VAL A 3 -4.93 7.08 5.30
N SER A 4 -3.60 7.24 5.44
CA SER A 4 -2.78 7.98 4.46
C SER A 4 -2.82 7.36 3.05
N PRO A 5 -2.69 6.04 2.87
CA PRO A 5 -2.82 5.43 1.55
C PRO A 5 -4.21 5.62 0.92
N LEU A 6 -5.29 5.64 1.72
CA LEU A 6 -6.64 5.95 1.23
C LEU A 6 -6.72 7.39 0.68
N LEU A 7 -6.02 8.33 1.31
CA LEU A 7 -5.90 9.70 0.79
C LEU A 7 -5.08 9.75 -0.50
N GLN A 8 -4.04 8.92 -0.64
CA GLN A 8 -3.28 8.80 -1.89
C GLN A 8 -4.17 8.25 -3.03
N ILE A 9 -4.93 7.19 -2.77
CA ILE A 9 -5.91 6.66 -3.74
C ILE A 9 -6.90 7.75 -4.15
N ARG A 10 -7.48 8.48 -3.19
CA ARG A 10 -8.40 9.59 -3.47
C ARG A 10 -7.75 10.69 -4.31
N ALA A 11 -6.49 11.02 -4.06
CA ALA A 11 -5.76 12.02 -4.83
C ALA A 11 -5.52 11.54 -6.27
N ILE A 12 -5.08 10.29 -6.47
CA ILE A 12 -4.91 9.71 -7.80
C ILE A 12 -6.22 9.75 -8.59
N LEU A 13 -7.33 9.34 -7.97
CA LEU A 13 -8.65 9.35 -8.61
C LEU A 13 -9.12 10.78 -8.96
N ARG A 14 -8.86 11.77 -8.10
CA ARG A 14 -9.23 13.18 -8.34
C ARG A 14 -8.41 13.84 -9.43
N HIS A 15 -7.11 13.55 -9.48
CA HIS A 15 -6.19 14.15 -10.45
C HIS A 15 -6.02 13.30 -11.72
N GLN A 16 -6.64 12.12 -11.77
CA GLN A 16 -6.49 11.11 -12.82
C GLN A 16 -5.03 10.84 -13.19
N SER A 17 -4.13 10.97 -12.22
CA SER A 17 -2.70 10.94 -12.44
C SER A 17 -2.00 10.40 -11.20
N SER A 18 -1.00 9.55 -11.43
CA SER A 18 -0.21 8.93 -10.38
C SER A 18 1.23 9.46 -10.32
N THR A 19 1.55 10.58 -10.98
CA THR A 19 2.94 11.06 -11.13
C THR A 19 3.64 11.33 -9.80
N GLY A 20 2.90 11.76 -8.78
CA GLY A 20 3.45 12.02 -7.43
C GLY A 20 3.58 10.78 -6.54
N VAL A 21 3.19 9.58 -7.01
CA VAL A 21 3.15 8.37 -6.17
C VAL A 21 4.22 7.37 -6.61
N SER A 22 5.15 7.08 -5.70
CA SER A 22 6.23 6.13 -5.94
C SER A 22 5.77 4.68 -5.74
N ILE A 23 5.67 3.93 -6.85
CA ILE A 23 5.39 2.48 -6.82
C ILE A 23 6.49 1.72 -6.07
N ALA A 24 7.76 2.13 -6.21
CA ALA A 24 8.88 1.49 -5.54
C ALA A 24 8.78 1.63 -4.02
N TYR A 25 8.46 2.83 -3.53
CA TYR A 25 8.21 3.06 -2.11
C TYR A 25 7.05 2.20 -1.59
N GLN A 26 5.96 2.10 -2.36
CA GLN A 26 4.82 1.29 -2.00
C GLN A 26 5.15 -0.22 -1.98
N GLY A 27 6.06 -0.66 -2.85
CA GLY A 27 6.63 -2.02 -2.82
C GLY A 27 7.43 -2.30 -1.54
N VAL A 28 8.28 -1.37 -1.09
CA VAL A 28 9.02 -1.51 0.18
C VAL A 28 8.07 -1.62 1.36
N LEU A 29 7.02 -0.79 1.40
CA LEU A 29 6.00 -0.88 2.45
C LEU A 29 5.27 -2.22 2.42
N LEU A 30 4.88 -2.71 1.23
CA LEU A 30 4.22 -4.01 1.09
C LEU A 30 5.09 -5.16 1.63
N LEU A 31 6.40 -5.15 1.33
CA LEU A 31 7.35 -6.11 1.88
C LEU A 31 7.46 -6.00 3.40
N GLY A 32 7.57 -4.78 3.92
CA GLY A 32 7.61 -4.51 5.36
C GLY A 32 6.38 -5.05 6.10
N PHE A 33 5.17 -4.79 5.57
CA PHE A 33 3.94 -5.31 6.15
C PHE A 33 3.86 -6.84 6.06
N GLY A 34 4.35 -7.45 4.98
CA GLY A 34 4.45 -8.91 4.86
C GLY A 34 5.35 -9.53 5.93
N LEU A 35 6.50 -8.90 6.20
CA LEU A 35 7.42 -9.34 7.26
C LEU A 35 6.78 -9.22 8.64
N TRP A 36 6.17 -8.08 8.96
CA TRP A 36 5.47 -7.88 10.24
C TRP A 36 4.27 -8.79 10.42
N PHE A 37 3.51 -9.06 9.36
CA PHE A 37 2.41 -10.02 9.38
C PHE A 37 2.92 -11.43 9.70
N SER A 38 4.00 -11.86 9.03
CA SER A 38 4.64 -13.15 9.26
C SER A 38 5.18 -13.27 10.69
N TYR A 39 5.77 -12.19 11.21
CA TYR A 39 6.20 -12.10 12.61
C TYR A 39 5.02 -12.18 13.58
N GLY A 40 3.91 -11.51 13.30
CA GLY A 40 2.69 -11.58 14.11
C GLY A 40 2.16 -13.01 14.20
N ILE A 41 2.14 -13.75 13.09
CA ILE A 41 1.77 -15.18 13.07
C ILE A 41 2.75 -16.00 13.91
N ALA A 42 4.06 -15.81 13.71
CA ALA A 42 5.08 -16.56 14.45
C ALA A 42 5.07 -16.30 15.97
N SER A 43 4.41 -15.22 16.41
CA SER A 43 4.29 -14.81 17.82
C SER A 43 2.88 -14.93 18.40
N ASP A 44 1.92 -15.51 17.66
CA ASP A 44 0.49 -15.55 18.02
C ASP A 44 -0.09 -14.18 18.43
N ASN A 45 0.46 -13.10 17.87
CA ASN A 45 0.14 -11.74 18.26
C ASN A 45 -0.88 -11.11 17.30
N TRP A 46 -2.16 -11.27 17.63
CA TRP A 46 -3.28 -10.71 16.87
C TRP A 46 -3.23 -9.18 16.72
N ALA A 47 -2.64 -8.47 17.67
CA ALA A 47 -2.47 -7.01 17.59
C ALA A 47 -1.47 -6.59 16.50
N ILE A 48 -0.59 -7.49 16.05
CA ILE A 48 0.30 -7.29 14.91
C ILE A 48 -0.33 -7.82 13.62
N ILE A 49 -0.96 -9.00 13.67
CA ILE A 49 -1.55 -9.67 12.50
C ILE A 49 -2.60 -8.80 11.82
N VAL A 50 -3.61 -8.34 12.56
CA VAL A 50 -4.78 -7.64 12.00
C VAL A 50 -4.40 -6.34 11.27
N PRO A 51 -3.64 -5.39 11.86
CA PRO A 51 -3.31 -4.15 11.17
C PRO A 51 -2.38 -4.37 9.97
N ASN A 52 -1.45 -5.32 10.02
CA ASN A 52 -0.56 -5.59 8.90
C ASN A 52 -1.28 -6.29 7.74
N ALA A 53 -2.24 -7.17 8.01
CA ALA A 53 -3.11 -7.73 6.98
C ALA A 53 -3.88 -6.63 6.24
N PHE A 54 -4.48 -5.69 6.99
CA PHE A 54 -5.17 -4.56 6.41
C PHE A 54 -4.23 -3.65 5.59
N ALA A 55 -3.03 -3.39 6.11
CA ALA A 55 -2.02 -2.58 5.43
C ALA A 55 -1.53 -3.22 4.11
N ILE A 56 -1.38 -4.54 4.06
CA ILE A 56 -1.07 -5.29 2.84
C ILE A 56 -2.13 -5.05 1.76
N VAL A 57 -3.41 -5.22 2.11
CA VAL A 57 -4.53 -5.03 1.16
C VAL A 57 -4.55 -3.61 0.63
N VAL A 58 -4.47 -2.62 1.51
CA VAL A 58 -4.51 -1.20 1.11
C VAL A 58 -3.29 -0.82 0.27
N SER A 59 -2.09 -1.29 0.63
CA SER A 59 -0.87 -1.04 -0.14
C SER A 59 -0.94 -1.67 -1.54
N ALA A 60 -1.41 -2.91 -1.63
CA ALA A 60 -1.62 -3.59 -2.91
C ALA A 60 -2.63 -2.84 -3.80
N LEU A 61 -3.77 -2.43 -3.25
CA LEU A 61 -4.75 -1.60 -3.97
C LEU A 61 -4.14 -0.28 -4.44
N THR A 62 -3.32 0.37 -3.60
CA THR A 62 -2.65 1.62 -3.98
C THR A 62 -1.70 1.40 -5.15
N ILE A 63 -0.94 0.30 -5.16
CA ILE A 63 -0.06 -0.08 -6.29
C ILE A 63 -0.86 -0.29 -7.56
N VAL A 64 -1.97 -1.04 -7.50
CA VAL A 64 -2.84 -1.32 -8.65
C VAL A 64 -3.40 -0.02 -9.23
N VAL A 65 -3.96 0.85 -8.39
CA VAL A 65 -4.50 2.15 -8.82
C VAL A 65 -3.40 3.04 -9.38
N THR A 66 -2.24 3.11 -8.72
CA THR A 66 -1.08 3.88 -9.20
C THR A 66 -0.64 3.40 -10.59
N ARG A 67 -0.59 2.08 -10.83
CA ARG A 67 -0.24 1.53 -12.16
C ARG A 67 -1.29 1.88 -13.22
N HIS A 68 -2.57 1.82 -12.87
CA HIS A 68 -3.65 2.13 -13.81
C HIS A 68 -3.63 3.58 -14.30
N TYR A 69 -3.31 4.53 -13.42
CA TYR A 69 -3.22 5.97 -13.73
C TYR A 69 -1.81 6.45 -14.07
N ARG A 70 -0.87 5.53 -14.32
CA ARG A 70 0.49 5.86 -14.76
C ARG A 70 0.48 6.09 -16.26
N VAL A 71 0.65 7.34 -16.68
CA VAL A 71 0.88 7.65 -18.09
C VAL A 71 2.29 7.14 -18.46
N PRO A 72 2.45 6.32 -19.52
CA PRO A 72 3.77 5.93 -20.00
C PRO A 72 4.52 7.17 -20.45
N VAL A 73 5.72 7.39 -19.89
CA VAL A 73 6.63 8.43 -20.36
C VAL A 73 7.25 7.89 -21.65
N LEU A 74 6.79 8.43 -22.79
CA LEU A 74 7.41 8.26 -24.11
C LEU A 74 8.67 9.12 -24.21
#